data_AF-A0AAW0GU48-F1
#
_entry.id   AF-A0AAW0GU48-F1
#
_cell.length_a   1.000
_cell.length_b   1.000
_cell.length_c   1.000
_cell.angle_alpha   90.00
_cell.angle_beta   90.00
_cell.angle_gamma   90.00
#
_symmetry.space_group_name_H-M   'P 1'
#
loop_
_entity.id
_entity.type
_entity.pdbx_description
1 polymer ?
#
loop_
_entity_poly.entity_id
_entity_poly.type
_entity_poly.pdbx_seq_one_letter_code
_entity_poly.pdbx_strand_id
1 'polypeptide(L)'
;MYDTAQAKKVSQTWLAEFAGAIASGDAKAVAQTFLPEGWLRDVLTFTWNFRALEGRDKITSYLADTLVPAQISNITLDESPHLGPAEEMFSPREGPGLRLRLRLKLLLHWERAAHG
;
A
#
# COMPACT_ATOMS: atom_id res chain seq x y z
N MET A 1 19.31 -6.69 16.31
CA MET A 1 19.09 -6.57 14.86
C MET A 1 17.72 -7.17 14.59
N TYR A 2 16.79 -6.39 14.04
CA TYR A 2 15.46 -6.89 13.69
C TYR A 2 15.55 -7.94 12.58
N ASP A 3 14.66 -8.93 12.59
CA ASP A 3 14.68 -10.02 11.62
C ASP A 3 14.03 -9.59 10.30
N THR A 4 14.88 -9.14 9.38
CA THR A 4 14.46 -8.76 8.01
C THR A 4 13.77 -9.89 7.24
N ALA A 5 14.07 -11.17 7.54
CA ALA A 5 13.43 -12.30 6.88
C ALA A 5 11.97 -12.46 7.37
N GLN A 6 11.74 -12.28 8.67
CA GLN A 6 10.40 -12.24 9.23
C GLN A 6 9.60 -11.05 8.69
N ALA A 7 10.18 -9.85 8.68
CA ALA A 7 9.55 -8.65 8.13
C ALA A 7 9.13 -8.88 6.66
N LYS A 8 10.02 -9.45 5.84
CA LYS A 8 9.73 -9.78 4.44
C LYS A 8 8.55 -10.75 4.31
N LYS A 9 8.54 -11.84 5.09
CA LYS A 9 7.46 -12.83 5.05
C LYS A 9 6.11 -12.22 5.42
N VAL A 10 6.04 -11.46 6.52
CA VAL A 10 4.80 -10.76 6.94
C VAL A 10 4.33 -9.81 5.84
N SER A 11 5.24 -9.07 5.24
CA SER A 11 4.94 -8.12 4.15
C SER A 11 4.38 -8.80 2.92
N GLN A 12 4.92 -9.95 2.53
CA GLN A 12 4.47 -10.71 1.36
C GLN A 12 3.05 -11.24 1.57
N THR A 13 2.76 -11.80 2.75
CA THR A 13 1.40 -12.26 3.10
C THR A 13 0.41 -11.10 3.06
N TRP A 14 0.73 -10.01 3.74
CA TRP A 14 -0.12 -8.82 3.76
C TRP A 14 -0.32 -8.23 2.35
N LEU A 15 0.74 -8.16 1.54
CA LEU A 15 0.66 -7.61 0.19
C LEU A 15 -0.24 -8.45 -0.73
N ALA A 16 -0.24 -9.77 -0.58
CA ALA A 16 -1.12 -10.64 -1.36
C ALA A 16 -2.60 -10.36 -1.07
N GLU A 17 -2.95 -10.21 0.21
CA GLU A 17 -4.31 -9.84 0.65
C GLU A 17 -4.70 -8.44 0.17
N PHE A 18 -3.79 -7.46 0.35
CA PHE A 18 -3.99 -6.08 -0.10
C PHE A 18 -4.18 -6.00 -1.61
N ALA A 19 -3.33 -6.68 -2.40
CA ALA A 19 -3.44 -6.68 -3.85
C ALA A 19 -4.75 -7.33 -4.33
N GLY A 20 -5.19 -8.41 -3.69
CA GLY A 20 -6.49 -9.03 -3.97
C GLY A 20 -7.66 -8.07 -3.71
N ALA A 21 -7.63 -7.34 -2.59
CA ALA A 21 -8.65 -6.36 -2.24
C ALA A 21 -8.64 -5.13 -3.17
N ILE A 22 -7.47 -4.66 -3.60
CA ILE A 22 -7.36 -3.58 -4.59
C ILE A 22 -7.96 -4.04 -5.93
N ALA A 23 -7.66 -5.27 -6.37
CA ALA A 23 -8.16 -5.81 -7.64
C ALA A 23 -9.67 -6.03 -7.65
N SER A 24 -10.31 -6.28 -6.49
CA SER A 24 -11.77 -6.40 -6.40
C SER A 24 -12.49 -5.05 -6.45
N GLY A 25 -11.77 -3.94 -6.26
CA GLY A 25 -12.37 -2.60 -6.16
C GLY A 25 -13.15 -2.37 -4.87
N ASP A 26 -12.98 -3.22 -3.85
CA ASP A 26 -13.70 -3.12 -2.58
C ASP A 26 -12.88 -2.32 -1.54
N ALA A 27 -13.25 -1.05 -1.36
CA ALA A 27 -12.63 -0.14 -0.41
C ALA A 27 -12.63 -0.67 1.04
N LYS A 28 -13.68 -1.40 1.43
CA LYS A 28 -13.79 -1.97 2.78
C LYS A 28 -12.85 -3.16 2.93
N ALA A 29 -12.78 -4.03 1.92
CA ALA A 29 -11.82 -5.14 1.91
C ALA A 29 -10.38 -4.62 2.00
N VAL A 30 -10.05 -3.54 1.28
CA VAL A 30 -8.72 -2.90 1.36
C VAL A 30 -8.45 -2.40 2.77
N ALA A 31 -9.38 -1.66 3.38
CA ALA A 31 -9.21 -1.14 4.73
C ALA A 31 -9.06 -2.25 5.79
N GLN A 32 -9.70 -3.41 5.60
CA GLN A 32 -9.58 -4.56 6.52
C GLN A 32 -8.18 -5.16 6.58
N THR A 33 -7.37 -4.98 5.52
CA THR A 33 -5.96 -5.42 5.53
C THR A 33 -5.08 -4.57 6.45
N PHE A 34 -5.51 -3.38 6.84
CA PHE A 34 -4.79 -2.54 7.80
C PHE A 34 -5.14 -2.96 9.23
N LEU A 35 -4.23 -2.69 10.19
CA LEU A 35 -4.58 -2.71 11.61
C LEU A 35 -5.71 -1.71 11.90
N PRO A 36 -6.48 -1.87 13.01
CA PRO A 36 -7.55 -0.93 13.37
C PRO A 36 -7.11 0.54 13.38
N GLU A 37 -5.93 0.81 13.94
CA GLU A 37 -5.26 2.13 13.96
C GLU A 37 -4.15 2.25 12.90
N GLY A 38 -4.21 1.43 11.85
CA GLY A 38 -3.23 1.44 10.77
C GLY A 38 -3.29 2.73 9.94
N TRP A 39 -2.17 3.05 9.31
CA TRP A 39 -2.03 4.27 8.51
C TRP A 39 -1.88 3.98 7.02
N LEU A 40 -2.70 4.64 6.19
CA LEU A 40 -2.47 4.76 4.75
C LEU A 40 -1.86 6.13 4.45
N ARG A 41 -0.69 6.14 3.80
CA ARG A 41 -0.08 7.36 3.27
C ARG A 41 -0.21 7.34 1.75
N ASP A 42 -1.04 8.23 1.23
CA ASP A 42 -1.16 8.44 -0.21
C ASP A 42 -0.18 9.52 -0.66
N VAL A 43 0.64 9.17 -1.66
CA VAL A 43 1.68 10.01 -2.26
C VAL A 43 1.44 10.04 -3.77
N LEU A 44 0.38 10.74 -4.17
CA LEU A 44 -0.03 10.89 -5.58
C LEU A 44 -0.48 9.59 -6.25
N THR A 45 -0.96 8.61 -5.48
CA THR A 45 -1.41 7.30 -5.99
C THR A 45 -2.88 7.34 -6.42
N PHE A 46 -3.77 7.68 -5.49
CA PHE A 46 -5.22 7.63 -5.73
C PHE A 46 -5.76 8.98 -6.18
N THR A 47 -5.13 10.06 -5.72
CA THR A 47 -5.45 11.43 -6.13
C THR A 47 -4.16 12.25 -6.28
N TRP A 48 -4.24 13.45 -6.84
CA TRP A 48 -3.09 14.39 -6.95
C TRP A 48 -2.73 15.11 -5.63
N ASN A 49 -3.13 14.58 -4.48
CA ASN A 49 -2.88 15.18 -3.17
C ASN A 49 -2.01 14.27 -2.29
N PHE A 50 -1.26 14.88 -1.37
CA PHE A 50 -0.59 14.16 -0.30
C PHE A 50 -1.52 14.01 0.90
N ARG A 51 -1.71 12.79 1.39
CA ARG A 51 -2.60 12.51 2.54
C ARG A 51 -2.04 11.42 3.44
N ALA A 52 -2.34 11.53 4.73
CA ALA A 52 -2.12 10.49 5.72
C ALA A 52 -3.46 10.22 6.42
N LEU A 53 -3.90 8.98 6.40
CA LEU A 53 -5.20 8.54 6.90
C LEU A 53 -4.98 7.50 7.97
N GLU A 54 -5.44 7.79 9.17
CA GLU A 54 -5.38 6.89 10.32
C GLU A 54 -6.72 6.19 10.51
N GLY A 55 -6.67 4.87 10.54
CA GLY A 55 -7.79 4.02 10.87
C GLY A 55 -8.64 3.61 9.66
N ARG A 56 -9.27 2.44 9.80
CA ARG A 56 -10.00 1.77 8.71
C ARG A 56 -11.17 2.59 8.16
N ASP A 57 -11.82 3.39 9.00
CA ASP A 57 -12.97 4.21 8.59
C ASP A 57 -12.53 5.32 7.63
N LYS A 58 -11.45 6.04 7.97
CA LYS A 58 -10.89 7.09 7.09
C LYS A 58 -10.37 6.50 5.78
N ILE A 59 -9.73 5.33 5.84
CA ILE A 59 -9.23 4.61 4.66
C ILE A 59 -10.41 4.20 3.76
N THR A 60 -11.45 3.58 4.31
CA THR A 60 -12.63 3.12 3.54
C THR A 60 -13.31 4.30 2.86
N SER A 61 -13.58 5.37 3.60
CA SER A 61 -14.23 6.57 3.07
C SER A 61 -13.40 7.22 1.96
N TYR A 62 -12.07 7.23 2.08
CA TYR A 62 -11.20 7.77 1.05
C TYR A 62 -11.19 6.92 -0.23
N LEU A 63 -11.15 5.60 -0.07
CA LEU A 63 -11.04 4.67 -1.18
C LEU A 63 -12.36 4.43 -1.92
N ALA A 64 -13.51 4.73 -1.29
CA ALA A 64 -14.84 4.52 -1.86
C ALA A 64 -14.98 5.08 -3.29
N ASP A 65 -14.46 6.30 -3.52
CA ASP A 65 -14.56 6.97 -4.82
C ASP A 65 -13.24 7.00 -5.59
N THR A 66 -12.11 6.68 -4.94
CA THR A 66 -10.77 6.85 -5.53
C THR A 66 -10.12 5.55 -5.98
N LEU A 67 -10.59 4.41 -5.48
CA LEU A 67 -9.97 3.10 -5.76
C LEU A 67 -10.14 2.65 -7.21
N VAL A 68 -11.37 2.59 -7.70
CA VAL A 68 -11.67 2.10 -9.07
C VAL A 68 -11.05 3.01 -10.15
N PRO A 69 -11.13 4.35 -10.05
CA PRO A 69 -10.50 5.23 -11.04
C PRO A 69 -8.97 5.14 -11.07
N ALA A 70 -8.33 4.75 -9.97
CA ALA A 70 -6.87 4.64 -9.90
C ALA A 70 -6.29 3.47 -10.72
N GLN A 71 -7.11 2.47 -11.09
CA GLN A 71 -6.73 1.33 -11.96
C GLN A 71 -5.42 0.65 -11.53
N ILE A 72 -5.23 0.48 -10.23
CA ILE A 72 -4.00 -0.05 -9.66
C ILE A 72 -3.86 -1.54 -9.98
N SER A 73 -2.69 -1.92 -10.50
CA SER A 73 -2.33 -3.31 -10.79
C SER A 73 -0.83 -3.54 -10.56
N ASN A 74 -0.40 -4.81 -10.61
CA ASN A 74 1.00 -5.22 -10.51
C ASN A 74 1.72 -4.67 -9.25
N ILE A 75 1.06 -4.77 -8.10
CA ILE A 75 1.61 -4.31 -6.82
C ILE A 75 2.69 -5.29 -6.34
N THR A 76 3.91 -4.80 -6.14
CA THR A 76 5.06 -5.59 -5.68
C THR A 76 5.78 -4.88 -4.53
N LEU A 77 6.48 -5.65 -3.69
CA LEU A 77 7.41 -5.08 -2.71
C LEU A 77 8.58 -4.43 -3.43
N ASP A 78 9.04 -3.28 -2.93
CA ASP A 78 10.33 -2.73 -3.32
C ASP A 78 11.42 -3.50 -2.58
N GLU A 79 12.37 -4.09 -3.30
CA GLU A 79 13.50 -4.82 -2.70
C GLU A 79 14.80 -4.01 -2.76
N SER A 80 14.74 -2.75 -3.19
CA SER A 80 15.89 -1.87 -3.25
C SER A 80 16.48 -1.65 -1.85
N PRO A 81 17.81 -1.52 -1.72
CA PRO A 81 18.44 -1.19 -0.44
C PRO A 81 17.76 0.01 0.22
N HIS A 82 17.48 -0.10 1.53
CA HIS A 82 16.80 0.90 2.35
C HIS A 82 15.32 1.18 2.05
N LEU A 83 14.73 0.53 1.03
CA LEU A 83 13.31 0.68 0.69
C LEU A 83 12.48 -0.57 0.96
N GLY A 84 13.13 -1.71 1.16
CA GLY A 84 12.46 -2.96 1.49
C GLY A 84 11.86 -3.02 2.90
N PRO A 85 11.09 -4.08 3.19
CA PRO A 85 10.44 -4.27 4.48
C PRO A 85 11.43 -4.22 5.64
N ALA A 86 11.13 -3.37 6.61
CA ALA A 86 11.86 -3.26 7.85
C ALA A 86 10.88 -3.10 9.01
N GLU A 87 11.20 -3.74 10.13
CA GLU A 87 10.60 -3.39 11.41
C GLU A 87 11.22 -2.07 11.87
N GLU A 88 10.38 -1.06 12.01
CA GLU A 88 10.78 0.26 12.47
C GLU A 88 10.13 0.52 13.83
N MET A 89 10.90 1.12 14.74
CA MET A 89 10.34 1.62 15.99
C MET A 89 9.64 2.95 15.70
N PHE A 90 8.32 2.91 15.59
CA PHE A 90 7.52 4.08 15.23
C PHE A 90 7.37 5.06 16.40
N SER A 91 7.26 4.56 17.64
CA SER A 91 7.26 5.35 18.87
C SER A 91 7.53 4.48 20.11
N PRO A 92 8.18 5.00 21.17
CA PRO A 92 8.37 4.26 22.43
C PRO A 92 7.07 3.76 23.08
N ARG A 93 5.93 4.37 22.76
CA ARG A 93 4.62 4.03 23.34
C ARG A 93 3.88 2.93 22.60
N GLU A 94 4.13 2.76 21.30
CA GLU A 94 3.37 1.82 20.45
C GLU A 94 4.15 0.55 20.12
N GLY A 95 5.45 0.51 20.45
CA GLY A 95 6.30 -0.64 20.18
C GLY A 95 6.75 -0.70 18.71
N PRO A 96 7.34 -1.83 18.28
CA PRO A 96 7.77 -2.01 16.91
C PRO A 96 6.57 -2.09 15.96
N GLY A 97 6.67 -1.38 14.84
CA GLY A 97 5.69 -1.41 13.75
C GLY A 97 6.35 -1.88 12.45
N LEU A 98 5.56 -2.50 11.57
CA LEU A 98 6.02 -2.81 10.22
C LEU A 98 5.75 -1.62 9.31
N ARG A 99 6.78 -1.12 8.64
CA ARG A 99 6.63 -0.09 7.61
C ARG A 99 6.83 -0.68 6.23
N LEU A 100 5.85 -0.48 5.36
CA LEU A 100 5.92 -0.89 3.96
C LEU A 100 5.90 0.33 3.05
N ARG A 101 6.82 0.33 2.09
CA ARG A 101 6.79 1.24 0.95
C ARG A 101 6.42 0.41 -0.27
N LEU A 102 5.30 0.78 -0.89
CA LEU A 102 4.87 0.20 -2.16
C LEU A 102 5.27 1.16 -3.28
N ARG A 103 5.91 0.62 -4.31
CA ARG A 103 6.09 1.33 -5.58
C ARG A 103 5.01 0.87 -6.52
N LEU A 104 4.11 1.79 -6.85
CA LEU A 104 3.14 1.58 -7.91
C LEU A 104 3.77 2.07 -9.19
N LYS A 105 4.10 1.15 -10.09
CA LYS A 105 4.51 1.50 -11.44
C LYS A 105 3.24 1.74 -12.24
N LEU A 106 2.85 3.00 -12.40
CA LEU A 106 1.85 3.36 -13.40
C LEU A 106 2.38 2.95 -14.77
N LEU A 107 1.90 1.83 -15.30
CA LEU A 107 1.99 1.51 -16.71
C LEU A 107 1.03 2.46 -17.43
N LEU A 108 1.50 3.69 -17.69
CA LEU A 108 0.88 4.53 -18.69
C LEU A 108 0.95 3.75 -20.00
N HIS A 109 -0.18 3.22 -20.44
CA HIS A 109 -0.32 2.52 -21.70
C HIS A 109 -0.20 3.53 -22.85
N TRP A 110 1.01 3.99 -23.17
CA TRP A 110 1.28 4.83 -24.34
C TRP A 110 1.91 4.04 -25.50
N GLU A 111 2.34 2.79 -25.27
CA GLU A 111 3.04 1.96 -26.28
C GLU A 111 2.15 1.35 -27.38
N ARG A 112 0.81 1.50 -27.34
CA ARG A 112 -0.05 1.08 -28.47
C ARG A 112 -0.35 2.17 -29.50
N ALA A 113 -0.02 3.43 -29.23
CA ALA A 113 -0.36 4.54 -30.12
C ALA A 113 0.78 4.92 -31.10
N ALA A 114 1.97 4.30 -31.00
CA ALA A 114 3.15 4.66 -31.79
C ALA A 114 3.35 3.83 -33.08
N HIS A 115 2.45 2.87 -33.37
CA HIS A 115 2.46 2.11 -34.61
C HIS A 115 1.07 2.15 -35.25
N GLY A 116 0.78 3.27 -35.89
CA GLY A 116 -0.31 3.47 -36.84
C GLY A 116 0.23 4.24 -38.04
#